data_AF-A0A6V7NNR4-F1
#
_entry.id   AF-A0A6V7NNR4-F1
#
_cell.length_a   1.000
_cell.length_b   1.000
_cell.length_c   1.000
_cell.angle_alpha   90.00
_cell.angle_beta   90.00
_cell.angle_gamma   90.00
#
_symmetry.space_group_name_H-M   'P 1'
#
loop_
_entity.id
_entity.type
_entity.pdbx_description
1 polymer ?
#
loop_
_entity_poly.entity_id
_entity_poly.type
_entity_poly.pdbx_seq_one_letter_code
_entity_poly.pdbx_strand_id
1 'polypeptide(L)'
;MASLRPLCRVPFLLLIFFVFSLSLLRPIQGNGGSDGGGGGEEFSEELLLKPLPDRKVLAHFHFRSAAPPSAANGRHHHLFPKAIAQLVQKFQIRELELSFTQGRWNYERWGGSDPISTRNAKPPGVELWALFDLPTEEIDPTWKNLTHALSGLFCASINFLESPTSYSSPYWGFLSNNGNLRYGALPREAVCTENLTPWLKILPCRDKAGIASLLYRPSIYKGYYHSQRLRLLSSKSKGIILEQTLTVVLQPNSYTSSLLSSSDAQLQPSWSLSQLFKKEMTGKCVLAKSSKIFLELERGLLEKIVEIRDDSWSNSFFDLFPSPDREIKELENSNGQVGSSLYEYKVDNSNENKPLDVGITWKLPLVWSSVHAPFQASRFLMGSGNERGSIAISLQSTQTHDQYFGDLNDCTVPVIVLQVVPWYVKVYYHTLQISIDGKPQTLSDVIEKIQVTPSEDKLLPGTLEIMLRFPCSMLSATLSLDFDKGFLHIDEYPPDANQGFDIPSALVTFPNIYSSRSYPDYDVSDDSRCSTVCRKRISYGLTLKYCSCL
;
A
#
# COMPACT_ATOMS: atom_id res chain seq x y z
N MET A 1 32.94 -63.97 -8.74
CA MET A 1 34.09 -64.78 -9.18
C MET A 1 33.62 -65.68 -10.31
N ALA A 2 34.20 -65.79 -11.50
CA ALA A 2 35.13 -65.01 -12.29
C ALA A 2 34.87 -65.47 -13.74
N SER A 3 34.38 -64.58 -14.61
CA SER A 3 34.99 -64.12 -15.87
C SER A 3 35.40 -65.18 -16.91
N LEU A 4 34.91 -65.04 -18.16
CA LEU A 4 35.73 -64.80 -19.35
C LEU A 4 34.84 -64.52 -20.59
N ARG A 5 35.30 -63.57 -21.42
CA ARG A 5 34.72 -62.96 -22.64
C ARG A 5 35.01 -63.86 -23.89
N PRO A 6 35.05 -63.42 -25.19
CA PRO A 6 34.64 -62.15 -25.85
C PRO A 6 34.05 -62.27 -27.30
N LEU A 7 33.81 -61.10 -27.93
CA LEU A 7 34.00 -60.69 -29.35
C LEU A 7 32.79 -60.49 -30.30
N CYS A 8 32.52 -59.19 -30.55
CA CYS A 8 32.44 -58.47 -31.84
C CYS A 8 31.62 -59.01 -33.03
N ARG A 9 30.66 -58.20 -33.51
CA ARG A 9 30.74 -57.34 -34.73
C ARG A 9 29.38 -56.65 -35.03
N VAL A 10 29.43 -55.34 -35.31
CA VAL A 10 28.42 -54.49 -36.01
C VAL A 10 28.79 -54.52 -37.53
N PRO A 11 28.06 -54.01 -38.56
CA PRO A 11 26.79 -53.25 -38.65
C PRO A 11 25.80 -53.72 -39.76
N PHE A 12 24.59 -53.14 -39.88
CA PHE A 12 24.04 -52.55 -41.13
C PHE A 12 22.63 -51.95 -40.96
N LEU A 13 22.43 -50.76 -41.52
CA LEU A 13 21.15 -50.07 -41.76
C LEU A 13 20.32 -50.76 -42.85
N LEU A 14 18.97 -50.68 -42.79
CA LEU A 14 18.10 -50.49 -43.98
C LEU A 14 16.64 -50.14 -43.58
N LEU A 15 16.34 -48.84 -43.65
CA LEU A 15 15.25 -48.20 -44.42
C LEU A 15 13.95 -49.01 -44.71
N ILE A 16 12.80 -48.60 -44.14
CA ILE A 16 11.48 -48.70 -44.79
C ILE A 16 10.66 -47.43 -44.51
N PHE A 17 10.21 -46.79 -45.59
CA PHE A 17 9.37 -45.60 -45.67
C PHE A 17 7.86 -45.95 -45.61
N PHE A 18 7.08 -45.00 -45.06
CA PHE A 18 5.68 -44.62 -45.35
C PHE A 18 4.79 -45.55 -46.20
N VAL A 19 3.59 -45.84 -45.67
CA VAL A 19 2.24 -45.52 -46.23
C VAL A 19 1.22 -46.35 -45.45
N PHE A 20 0.33 -45.71 -44.67
CA PHE A 20 -1.07 -46.12 -44.60
C PHE A 20 -1.93 -44.94 -44.15
N SER A 21 -2.80 -44.55 -45.06
CA SER A 21 -3.76 -43.46 -45.00
C SER A 21 -5.15 -43.98 -44.63
N LEU A 22 -5.88 -43.12 -43.91
CA LEU A 22 -7.34 -42.97 -43.82
C LEU A 22 -8.20 -44.17 -43.36
N SER A 23 -8.82 -44.00 -42.18
CA SER A 23 -10.29 -43.86 -42.11
C SER A 23 -10.77 -43.50 -40.69
N LEU A 24 -11.81 -42.65 -40.62
CA LEU A 24 -12.63 -42.25 -39.46
C LEU A 24 -12.19 -41.02 -38.66
N LEU A 25 -12.34 -39.86 -39.32
CA LEU A 25 -12.77 -38.62 -38.67
C LEU A 25 -14.28 -38.69 -38.42
N ARG A 26 -14.71 -38.72 -37.16
CA ARG A 26 -15.98 -38.15 -36.70
C ARG A 26 -15.73 -37.34 -35.42
N PRO A 27 -16.29 -36.13 -35.31
CA PRO A 27 -16.08 -35.26 -34.16
C PRO A 27 -16.92 -35.79 -32.98
N ILE A 28 -16.27 -36.04 -31.84
CA ILE A 28 -17.02 -36.14 -30.58
C ILE A 28 -17.30 -34.70 -30.15
N GLN A 29 -18.54 -34.29 -30.40
CA GLN A 29 -19.21 -33.19 -29.75
C GLN A 29 -19.20 -33.47 -28.24
N GLY A 30 -18.21 -32.93 -27.54
CA GLY A 30 -18.16 -32.91 -26.08
C GLY A 30 -19.07 -31.80 -25.60
N ASN A 31 -20.27 -32.20 -25.21
CA ASN A 31 -21.33 -31.39 -24.65
C ASN A 31 -20.79 -30.44 -23.56
N GLY A 32 -21.07 -29.14 -23.71
CA GLY A 32 -20.85 -28.14 -22.67
C GLY A 32 -21.71 -28.47 -21.45
N GLY A 33 -21.10 -29.08 -20.44
CA GLY A 33 -21.63 -29.14 -19.10
C GLY A 33 -20.95 -28.06 -18.27
N SER A 34 -21.67 -26.99 -17.96
CA SER A 34 -21.40 -26.20 -16.76
C SER A 34 -21.65 -27.12 -15.56
N ASP A 35 -20.62 -27.33 -14.73
CA ASP A 35 -20.67 -27.09 -13.28
C ASP A 35 -19.36 -27.61 -12.64
N GLY A 36 -18.73 -26.79 -11.79
CA GLY A 36 -17.45 -27.10 -11.14
C GLY A 36 -16.51 -25.89 -11.03
N GLY A 37 -16.90 -24.88 -10.25
CA GLY A 37 -16.11 -23.66 -10.01
C GLY A 37 -14.74 -23.92 -9.36
N GLY A 38 -13.69 -23.88 -10.18
CA GLY A 38 -12.31 -23.65 -9.77
C GLY A 38 -11.73 -22.53 -10.63
N GLY A 39 -11.91 -21.27 -10.20
CA GLY A 39 -11.53 -20.09 -11.00
C GLY A 39 -10.03 -20.08 -11.33
N GLY A 40 -9.68 -19.72 -12.58
CA GLY A 40 -8.30 -19.62 -13.04
C GLY A 40 -7.53 -18.43 -12.44
N GLU A 41 -6.28 -18.23 -12.87
CA GLU A 41 -5.48 -17.07 -12.46
C GLU A 41 -6.09 -15.77 -13.03
N GLU A 42 -6.15 -14.72 -12.22
CA GLU A 42 -6.74 -13.43 -12.60
C GLU A 42 -5.78 -12.27 -12.38
N PHE A 43 -5.85 -11.27 -13.26
CA PHE A 43 -5.10 -10.01 -13.14
C PHE A 43 -6.03 -8.82 -13.42
N SER A 44 -5.95 -7.77 -12.60
CA SER A 44 -6.68 -6.51 -12.81
C SER A 44 -5.78 -5.31 -12.53
N GLU A 45 -6.01 -4.23 -13.27
CA GLU A 45 -5.26 -2.97 -13.14
C GLU A 45 -6.20 -1.78 -12.93
N GLU A 46 -5.84 -0.93 -11.97
CA GLU A 46 -6.60 0.26 -11.59
C GLU A 46 -5.63 1.44 -11.36
N LEU A 47 -6.06 2.64 -11.74
CA LEU A 47 -5.36 3.89 -11.42
C LEU A 47 -6.34 4.87 -10.78
N LEU A 48 -6.02 5.36 -9.60
CA LEU A 48 -6.73 6.46 -8.94
C LEU A 48 -5.93 7.75 -9.10
N LEU A 49 -6.59 8.80 -9.58
CA LEU A 49 -6.09 10.16 -9.65
C LEU A 49 -6.89 11.04 -8.70
N LYS A 50 -6.21 11.89 -7.93
CA LYS A 50 -6.87 12.80 -6.99
C LYS A 50 -6.11 14.15 -6.98
N PRO A 51 -6.76 15.27 -7.32
CA PRO A 51 -6.17 16.59 -7.08
C PRO A 51 -6.05 16.85 -5.58
N LEU A 52 -4.96 17.50 -5.17
CA LEU A 52 -4.66 17.78 -3.76
C LEU A 52 -4.72 19.30 -3.50
N PRO A 53 -5.11 19.73 -2.28
CA PRO A 53 -5.18 21.14 -1.88
C PRO A 53 -3.92 21.95 -2.18
N ASP A 54 -2.75 21.32 -2.08
CA ASP A 54 -1.44 21.95 -2.19
C ASP A 54 -0.89 22.00 -3.63
N ARG A 55 -1.81 22.07 -4.61
CA ARG A 55 -1.56 22.20 -6.06
C ARG A 55 -0.76 21.03 -6.64
N LYS A 56 -0.92 19.85 -6.05
CA LYS A 56 -0.32 18.58 -6.48
C LYS A 56 -1.41 17.61 -6.90
N VAL A 57 -0.98 16.47 -7.44
CA VAL A 57 -1.84 15.38 -7.86
C VAL A 57 -1.32 14.09 -7.24
N LEU A 58 -2.20 13.40 -6.53
CA LEU A 58 -1.98 12.03 -6.11
C LEU A 58 -2.34 11.09 -7.26
N ALA A 59 -1.44 10.17 -7.57
CA ALA A 59 -1.68 9.04 -8.45
C ALA A 59 -1.39 7.74 -7.70
N HIS A 60 -2.40 6.88 -7.55
CA HIS A 60 -2.28 5.59 -6.90
C HIS A 60 -2.59 4.48 -7.90
N PHE A 61 -1.54 3.78 -8.30
CA PHE A 61 -1.61 2.62 -9.17
C PHE A 61 -1.86 1.38 -8.31
N HIS A 62 -2.83 0.56 -8.68
CA HIS A 62 -3.20 -0.67 -7.98
C HIS A 62 -3.32 -1.82 -8.98
N PHE A 63 -2.47 -2.82 -8.80
CA PHE A 63 -2.47 -4.04 -9.59
C PHE A 63 -2.74 -5.22 -8.67
N ARG A 64 -3.67 -6.09 -9.07
CA ARG A 64 -4.03 -7.27 -8.29
C ARG A 64 -3.89 -8.52 -9.14
N SER A 65 -3.08 -9.46 -8.67
CA SER A 65 -2.94 -10.80 -9.26
C SER A 65 -3.45 -11.83 -8.27
N ALA A 66 -4.24 -12.80 -8.73
CA ALA A 66 -4.74 -13.89 -7.91
C ALA A 66 -4.45 -15.23 -8.56
N ALA A 67 -3.98 -16.19 -7.76
CA ALA A 67 -3.84 -17.58 -8.14
C ALA A 67 -4.69 -18.45 -7.20
N PRO A 68 -5.57 -19.33 -7.73
CA PRO A 68 -6.42 -20.18 -6.92
C PRO A 68 -5.61 -21.18 -6.09
N PRO A 69 -6.19 -21.71 -5.00
CA PRO A 69 -5.57 -22.78 -4.22
C PRO A 69 -5.73 -24.09 -4.99
N SER A 70 -4.69 -24.58 -5.66
CA SER A 70 -4.78 -25.90 -6.29
C SER A 70 -3.46 -26.56 -6.60
N ALA A 71 -3.46 -27.88 -6.37
CA ALA A 71 -2.54 -28.87 -6.93
C ALA A 71 -2.65 -28.99 -8.47
N ALA A 72 -3.65 -28.37 -9.09
CA ALA A 72 -3.98 -28.46 -10.51
C ALA A 72 -3.01 -27.71 -11.45
N ASN A 73 -2.33 -26.65 -10.99
CA ASN A 73 -1.39 -25.87 -11.83
C ASN A 73 0.04 -26.47 -11.84
N GLY A 74 0.30 -27.51 -11.04
CA GLY A 74 1.65 -28.03 -10.86
C GLY A 74 2.64 -26.93 -10.44
N ARG A 75 3.83 -26.90 -11.06
CA ARG A 75 4.88 -25.88 -10.84
C ARG A 75 4.79 -24.68 -11.82
N HIS A 76 3.72 -24.59 -12.60
CA HIS A 76 3.62 -23.66 -13.72
C HIS A 76 2.44 -22.71 -13.54
N HIS A 77 2.72 -21.42 -13.66
CA HIS A 77 1.73 -20.35 -13.67
C HIS A 77 1.75 -19.70 -15.05
N HIS A 78 0.58 -19.39 -15.61
CA HIS A 78 0.48 -18.79 -16.95
C HIS A 78 0.36 -17.26 -16.89
N LEU A 79 -0.16 -16.73 -15.78
CA LEU A 79 -0.38 -15.31 -15.53
C LEU A 79 0.28 -14.88 -14.21
N PHE A 80 0.13 -15.67 -13.15
CA PHE A 80 0.66 -15.32 -11.83
C PHE A 80 2.20 -15.41 -11.81
N PRO A 81 2.90 -14.47 -11.16
CA PRO A 81 4.36 -14.45 -11.14
C PRO A 81 4.93 -15.66 -10.39
N LYS A 82 5.55 -16.57 -11.13
CA LYS A 82 6.16 -17.81 -10.59
C LYS A 82 7.13 -17.56 -9.44
N ALA A 83 7.95 -16.50 -9.51
CA ALA A 83 8.92 -16.17 -8.47
C ALA A 83 8.22 -15.92 -7.12
N ILE A 84 7.06 -15.25 -7.13
CA ILE A 84 6.28 -14.96 -5.93
C ILE A 84 5.60 -16.23 -5.41
N ALA A 85 5.00 -17.04 -6.30
CA ALA A 85 4.40 -18.32 -5.88
C ALA A 85 5.43 -19.25 -5.22
N GLN A 86 6.63 -19.33 -5.78
CA GLN A 86 7.74 -20.11 -5.21
C GLN A 86 8.20 -19.55 -3.87
N LEU A 87 8.25 -18.22 -3.72
CA LEU A 87 8.61 -17.56 -2.46
C LEU A 87 7.59 -17.89 -1.36
N VAL A 88 6.29 -17.74 -1.64
CA VAL A 88 5.20 -18.03 -0.69
C VAL A 88 5.23 -19.50 -0.26
N GLN A 89 5.38 -20.43 -1.21
CA GLN A 89 5.43 -21.86 -0.93
C GLN A 89 6.69 -22.28 -0.17
N LYS A 90 7.87 -21.75 -0.55
CA LYS A 90 9.15 -22.12 0.06
C LYS A 90 9.24 -21.68 1.52
N PHE A 91 8.77 -20.47 1.82
CA PHE A 91 8.90 -19.87 3.15
C PHE A 91 7.62 -19.98 3.98
N GLN A 92 6.58 -20.68 3.50
CA GLN A 92 5.30 -20.86 4.20
C GLN A 92 4.72 -19.53 4.73
N ILE A 93 4.72 -18.52 3.85
CA ILE A 93 4.25 -17.18 4.17
C ILE A 93 2.72 -17.17 4.14
N ARG A 94 2.10 -16.74 5.23
CA ARG A 94 0.67 -16.47 5.33
C ARG A 94 0.35 -15.06 4.83
N GLU A 95 1.11 -14.09 5.30
CA GLU A 95 0.98 -12.70 4.89
C GLU A 95 2.35 -12.04 4.88
N LEU A 96 2.61 -11.21 3.88
CA LEU A 96 3.86 -10.44 3.79
C LEU A 96 3.57 -9.10 3.16
N GLU A 97 4.27 -8.08 3.64
CA GLU A 97 4.23 -6.77 3.03
C GLU A 97 5.63 -6.18 2.97
N LEU A 98 6.00 -5.73 1.79
CA LEU A 98 7.26 -5.05 1.52
C LEU A 98 6.94 -3.69 0.91
N SER A 99 7.56 -2.64 1.42
CA SER A 99 7.47 -1.31 0.82
C SER A 99 8.83 -0.63 0.65
N PHE A 100 8.96 0.15 -0.42
CA PHE A 100 10.07 1.03 -0.72
C PHE A 100 9.51 2.43 -0.88
N THR A 101 9.89 3.36 0.00
CA THR A 101 9.29 4.69 0.00
C THR A 101 10.34 5.79 0.02
N GLN A 102 10.16 6.78 -0.83
CA GLN A 102 10.89 8.04 -0.78
C GLN A 102 9.93 9.20 -0.50
N GLY A 103 10.37 10.10 0.39
CA GLY A 103 9.57 11.23 0.87
C GLY A 103 8.75 10.89 2.11
N ARG A 104 8.07 11.90 2.64
CA ARG A 104 7.19 11.77 3.82
C ARG A 104 5.77 12.12 3.42
N TRP A 105 4.83 11.27 3.81
CA TRP A 105 3.41 11.58 3.59
C TRP A 105 3.00 12.80 4.41
N ASN A 106 2.42 13.80 3.75
CA ASN A 106 1.89 14.98 4.42
C ASN A 106 0.43 14.72 4.81
N TYR A 107 0.21 14.20 6.02
CA TYR A 107 -1.13 13.87 6.55
C TYR A 107 -2.08 15.07 6.66
N GLU A 108 -1.54 16.30 6.75
CA GLU A 108 -2.34 17.53 6.76
C GLU A 108 -2.85 17.85 5.36
N ARG A 109 -1.97 17.82 4.36
CA ARG A 109 -2.33 18.29 3.00
C ARG A 109 -2.88 17.20 2.10
N TRP A 110 -2.46 15.96 2.27
CA TRP A 110 -2.79 14.86 1.34
C TRP A 110 -3.86 13.90 1.87
N GLY A 111 -4.29 14.10 3.13
CA GLY A 111 -5.29 13.30 3.82
C GLY A 111 -4.66 12.39 4.88
N GLY A 112 -5.43 12.09 5.93
CA GLY A 112 -4.97 11.22 7.02
C GLY A 112 -5.96 10.17 7.53
N SER A 113 -7.18 10.17 7.02
CA SER A 113 -8.24 9.20 7.40
C SER A 113 -8.91 8.55 6.20
N ASP A 114 -8.32 8.69 5.01
CA ASP A 114 -8.79 8.03 3.80
C ASP A 114 -8.08 6.67 3.60
N PRO A 115 -8.62 5.77 2.75
CA PRO A 115 -8.01 4.45 2.60
C PRO A 115 -6.60 4.46 1.99
N ILE A 116 -6.20 5.52 1.25
CA ILE A 116 -4.83 5.65 0.73
C ILE A 116 -3.88 6.00 1.87
N SER A 117 -4.15 7.06 2.62
CA SER A 117 -3.28 7.49 3.73
C SER A 117 -3.15 6.42 4.83
N THR A 118 -4.22 5.68 5.12
CA THR A 118 -4.19 4.68 6.20
C THR A 118 -3.52 3.35 5.84
N ARG A 119 -3.52 2.92 4.57
CA ARG A 119 -2.97 1.61 4.16
C ARG A 119 -1.73 1.71 3.27
N ASN A 120 -1.64 2.76 2.47
CA ASN A 120 -0.67 2.89 1.38
C ASN A 120 0.34 4.02 1.62
N ALA A 121 0.13 4.91 2.60
CA ALA A 121 1.19 5.80 3.06
C ALA A 121 2.16 5.00 3.94
N LYS A 122 3.35 4.75 3.40
CA LYS A 122 4.41 4.00 4.05
C LYS A 122 5.55 4.89 4.55
N PRO A 123 6.29 4.47 5.59
CA PRO A 123 7.43 5.22 6.08
C PRO A 123 8.59 5.20 5.06
N PRO A 124 9.47 6.22 5.08
CA PRO A 124 10.61 6.28 4.17
C PRO A 124 11.60 5.12 4.39
N GLY A 125 12.29 4.73 3.32
CA GLY A 125 13.19 3.58 3.30
C GLY A 125 12.47 2.29 2.94
N VAL A 126 12.96 1.17 3.47
CA VAL A 126 12.31 -0.15 3.36
C VAL A 126 11.59 -0.50 4.65
N GLU A 127 10.35 -0.97 4.53
CA GLU A 127 9.59 -1.62 5.60
C GLU A 127 9.21 -3.02 5.11
N LEU A 128 9.52 -4.05 5.91
CA LEU A 128 9.20 -5.44 5.64
C LEU A 128 8.60 -6.07 6.89
N TRP A 129 7.44 -6.72 6.74
CA TRP A 129 6.94 -7.64 7.75
C TRP A 129 6.35 -8.88 7.12
N ALA A 130 6.43 -9.99 7.84
CA ALA A 130 5.93 -11.28 7.38
C ALA A 130 5.34 -12.08 8.55
N LEU A 131 4.18 -12.69 8.29
CA LEU A 131 3.51 -13.64 9.15
C LEU A 131 3.66 -15.04 8.56
N PHE A 132 4.16 -15.98 9.36
CA PHE A 132 4.49 -17.33 8.92
C PHE A 132 3.51 -18.39 9.45
N ASP A 133 3.25 -19.41 8.64
CA ASP A 133 2.56 -20.64 9.04
C ASP A 133 3.60 -21.73 9.38
N LEU A 134 4.50 -21.43 10.33
CA LEU A 134 5.60 -22.29 10.77
C LEU A 134 5.66 -22.40 12.30
N PRO A 135 6.28 -23.46 12.85
CA PRO A 135 6.68 -23.49 14.25
C PRO A 135 7.65 -22.35 14.57
N THR A 136 7.57 -21.77 15.76
CA THR A 136 8.34 -20.58 16.17
C THR A 136 9.85 -20.75 16.04
N GLU A 137 10.38 -21.96 16.28
CA GLU A 137 11.81 -22.30 16.17
C GLU A 137 12.35 -22.19 14.74
N GLU A 138 11.49 -22.36 13.73
CA GLU A 138 11.87 -22.31 12.32
C GLU A 138 11.75 -20.89 11.71
N ILE A 139 11.17 -19.93 12.45
CA ILE A 139 10.82 -18.62 11.89
C ILE A 139 12.06 -17.76 11.64
N ASP A 140 12.99 -17.67 12.59
CA ASP A 140 14.20 -16.86 12.44
C ASP A 140 15.11 -17.34 11.28
N PRO A 141 15.42 -18.64 11.13
CA PRO A 141 16.18 -19.10 9.97
C PRO A 141 15.41 -18.91 8.65
N THR A 142 14.08 -19.02 8.68
CA THR A 142 13.23 -18.75 7.50
C THR A 142 13.24 -17.27 7.13
N TRP A 143 13.12 -16.37 8.12
CA TRP A 143 13.20 -14.92 7.96
C TRP A 143 14.52 -14.50 7.33
N LYS A 144 15.65 -15.01 7.84
CA LYS A 144 16.97 -14.81 7.23
C LYS A 144 16.97 -15.21 5.76
N ASN A 145 16.53 -16.42 5.42
CA ASN A 145 16.54 -16.86 4.02
C ASN A 145 15.57 -16.06 3.13
N LEU A 146 14.46 -15.60 3.69
CA LEU A 146 13.49 -14.75 3.01
C LEU A 146 14.06 -13.38 2.68
N THR A 147 14.74 -12.71 3.62
CA THR A 147 15.31 -11.38 3.39
C THR A 147 16.39 -11.40 2.30
N HIS A 148 17.21 -12.46 2.26
CA HIS A 148 18.16 -12.72 1.16
C HIS A 148 17.47 -12.94 -0.18
N ALA A 149 16.40 -13.75 -0.22
CA ALA A 149 15.66 -14.00 -1.45
C ALA A 149 14.99 -12.72 -2.00
N LEU A 150 14.41 -11.90 -1.11
CA LEU A 150 13.82 -10.61 -1.48
C LEU A 150 14.86 -9.61 -1.94
N SER A 151 16.03 -9.56 -1.27
CA SER A 151 17.17 -8.73 -1.68
C SER A 151 17.58 -9.02 -3.13
N GLY A 152 17.71 -10.31 -3.49
CA GLY A 152 18.01 -10.72 -4.86
C GLY A 152 16.89 -10.44 -5.86
N LEU A 153 15.62 -10.53 -5.44
CA LEU A 153 14.47 -10.28 -6.30
C LEU A 153 14.30 -8.79 -6.64
N PHE A 154 14.50 -7.89 -5.67
CA PHE A 154 14.27 -6.45 -5.80
C PHE A 154 15.54 -5.61 -5.95
N CYS A 155 16.71 -6.24 -5.98
CA CYS A 155 18.02 -5.58 -6.05
C CYS A 155 18.18 -4.49 -4.99
N ALA A 156 17.90 -4.84 -3.73
CA ALA A 156 17.91 -3.92 -2.59
C ALA A 156 18.58 -4.58 -1.37
N SER A 157 18.99 -3.78 -0.39
CA SER A 157 19.76 -4.23 0.78
C SER A 157 18.90 -4.89 1.88
N ILE A 158 17.79 -5.54 1.51
CA ILE A 158 16.83 -6.16 2.44
C ILE A 158 17.50 -7.24 3.30
N ASN A 159 18.56 -7.86 2.81
CA ASN A 159 19.35 -8.85 3.55
C ASN A 159 19.92 -8.31 4.86
N PHE A 160 20.09 -6.99 5.04
CA PHE A 160 20.49 -6.41 6.34
C PHE A 160 19.46 -6.62 7.45
N LEU A 161 18.21 -6.97 7.11
CA LEU A 161 17.19 -7.39 8.06
C LEU A 161 17.37 -8.83 8.55
N GLU A 162 18.38 -9.58 8.09
CA GLU A 162 18.65 -10.94 8.59
C GLU A 162 19.11 -10.98 10.05
N SER A 163 19.77 -9.91 10.51
CA SER A 163 20.38 -9.87 11.84
C SER A 163 19.30 -9.67 12.90
N PRO A 164 19.38 -10.37 14.06
CA PRO A 164 18.44 -10.18 15.17
C PRO A 164 18.44 -8.75 15.71
N THR A 165 19.49 -7.97 15.43
CA THR A 165 19.58 -6.53 15.75
C THR A 165 18.69 -5.63 14.88
N SER A 166 18.20 -6.15 13.75
CA SER A 166 17.57 -5.37 12.67
C SER A 166 16.07 -5.66 12.50
N TYR A 167 15.54 -6.65 13.21
CA TYR A 167 14.11 -6.99 13.21
C TYR A 167 13.59 -7.16 14.63
N SER A 168 12.28 -7.01 14.78
CA SER A 168 11.56 -7.27 16.02
C SER A 168 10.37 -8.19 15.79
N SER A 169 9.78 -8.66 16.89
CA SER A 169 8.55 -9.46 16.89
C SER A 169 7.51 -8.77 17.77
N PRO A 170 6.81 -7.72 17.27
CA PRO A 170 5.71 -7.08 18.00
C PRO A 170 4.66 -8.13 18.39
N TYR A 171 4.05 -8.00 19.56
CA TYR A 171 3.04 -8.95 20.06
C TYR A 171 1.62 -8.58 19.64
N TRP A 172 1.27 -7.29 19.67
CA TRP A 172 -0.11 -6.82 19.46
C TRP A 172 -0.25 -5.38 18.95
N GLY A 173 0.75 -4.53 19.13
CA GLY A 173 0.77 -3.11 18.74
C GLY A 173 0.90 -2.88 17.23
N PHE A 174 1.34 -3.90 16.48
CA PHE A 174 1.32 -3.92 15.01
C PHE A 174 0.15 -4.77 14.48
N LEU A 175 0.28 -6.08 14.68
CA LEU A 175 -0.71 -7.11 14.39
C LEU A 175 -0.70 -8.08 15.56
N SER A 176 -1.88 -8.42 16.06
CA SER A 176 -1.99 -9.46 17.09
C SER A 176 -1.51 -10.79 16.53
N ASN A 177 -0.51 -11.38 17.19
CA ASN A 177 0.08 -12.64 16.78
C ASN A 177 0.63 -13.42 17.98
N ASN A 178 0.95 -14.70 17.74
CA ASN A 178 1.48 -15.61 18.74
C ASN A 178 2.98 -15.90 18.54
N GLY A 179 3.77 -14.87 18.19
CA GLY A 179 5.22 -15.00 17.93
C GLY A 179 5.59 -15.33 16.48
N ASN A 180 4.59 -15.40 15.59
CA ASN A 180 4.78 -15.78 14.19
C ASN A 180 5.08 -14.60 13.25
N LEU A 181 5.16 -13.39 13.79
CA LEU A 181 5.41 -12.17 13.04
C LEU A 181 6.88 -11.79 13.14
N ARG A 182 7.44 -11.34 12.02
CA ARG A 182 8.70 -10.58 12.01
C ARG A 182 8.45 -9.23 11.35
N TYR A 183 8.98 -8.18 11.96
CA TYR A 183 8.89 -6.80 11.49
C TYR A 183 10.29 -6.20 11.44
N GLY A 184 10.67 -5.62 10.31
CA GLY A 184 11.97 -5.00 10.11
C GLY A 184 11.84 -3.76 9.23
N ALA A 185 12.70 -2.78 9.48
CA ALA A 185 12.74 -1.55 8.68
C ALA A 185 14.19 -1.09 8.47
N LEU A 186 14.47 -0.58 7.27
CA LEU A 186 15.72 0.05 6.88
C LEU A 186 15.42 1.50 6.46
N PRO A 187 15.33 2.46 7.40
CA PRO A 187 14.90 3.83 7.12
C PRO A 187 15.84 4.58 6.16
N ARG A 188 17.09 4.12 6.03
CA ARG A 188 18.12 4.69 5.15
C ARG A 188 18.23 4.02 3.78
N GLU A 189 17.49 2.93 3.53
CA GLU A 189 17.59 2.27 2.21
C GLU A 189 17.14 3.27 1.14
N ALA A 190 18.07 3.62 0.24
CA ALA A 190 17.80 4.54 -0.84
C ALA A 190 16.85 3.86 -1.84
N VAL A 191 15.75 4.54 -2.18
CA VAL A 191 14.85 4.06 -3.22
C VAL A 191 15.34 4.58 -4.56
N CYS A 192 15.93 3.68 -5.33
CA CYS A 192 16.56 3.96 -6.63
C CYS A 192 15.61 3.59 -7.78
N THR A 193 15.82 4.17 -8.96
CA THR A 193 15.03 3.87 -10.18
C THR A 193 15.08 2.39 -10.59
N GLU A 194 16.13 1.73 -10.14
CA GLU A 194 16.48 0.35 -10.32
C GLU A 194 15.51 -0.57 -9.59
N ASN A 195 14.95 -0.17 -8.43
CA ASN A 195 13.97 -0.97 -7.67
C ASN A 195 12.62 -1.09 -8.39
N LEU A 196 12.24 -0.09 -9.22
CA LEU A 196 11.00 -0.15 -9.99
C LEU A 196 11.05 -1.22 -11.08
N THR A 197 12.24 -1.51 -11.63
CA THR A 197 12.41 -2.49 -12.71
C THR A 197 12.02 -3.93 -12.32
N PRO A 198 12.53 -4.52 -11.22
CA PRO A 198 12.08 -5.83 -10.74
C PRO A 198 10.62 -5.81 -10.30
N TRP A 199 10.13 -4.71 -9.71
CA TRP A 199 8.72 -4.57 -9.34
C TRP A 199 7.80 -4.65 -10.58
N LEU A 200 8.13 -3.96 -11.66
CA LEU A 200 7.41 -4.02 -12.95
C LEU A 200 7.51 -5.41 -13.62
N LYS A 201 8.62 -6.12 -13.45
CA LYS A 201 8.80 -7.47 -14.04
C LYS A 201 7.81 -8.50 -13.48
N ILE A 202 7.23 -8.26 -12.31
CA ILE A 202 6.23 -9.12 -11.68
C ILE A 202 4.86 -8.97 -12.37
N LEU A 203 4.58 -7.81 -13.00
CA LEU A 203 3.33 -7.57 -13.71
C LEU A 203 3.29 -8.32 -15.05
N PRO A 204 2.15 -8.92 -15.44
CA PRO A 204 2.03 -9.66 -16.70
C PRO A 204 2.41 -8.85 -17.95
N CYS A 205 1.95 -7.60 -18.04
CA CYS A 205 2.23 -6.69 -19.16
C CYS A 205 3.46 -5.78 -18.93
N ARG A 206 4.14 -5.89 -17.78
CA ARG A 206 5.27 -5.02 -17.38
C ARG A 206 4.96 -3.54 -17.58
N ASP A 207 5.89 -2.75 -18.13
CA ASP A 207 5.70 -1.35 -18.53
C ASP A 207 5.39 -1.17 -20.03
N LYS A 208 4.88 -2.22 -20.70
CA LYS A 208 4.69 -2.25 -22.15
C LYS A 208 3.25 -1.99 -22.61
N ALA A 209 2.26 -2.35 -21.80
CA ALA A 209 0.85 -2.19 -22.12
C ALA A 209 0.03 -1.97 -20.84
N GLY A 210 -1.19 -1.47 -21.00
CA GLY A 210 -2.09 -1.19 -19.88
C GLY A 210 -1.63 0.00 -19.04
N ILE A 211 -2.17 0.09 -17.83
CA ILE A 211 -1.95 1.22 -16.93
C ILE A 211 -0.48 1.33 -16.52
N ALA A 212 0.19 0.19 -16.39
CA ALA A 212 1.61 0.14 -16.05
C ALA A 212 2.52 0.80 -17.11
N SER A 213 2.03 1.03 -18.34
CA SER A 213 2.78 1.75 -19.38
C SER A 213 3.07 3.22 -18.99
N LEU A 214 2.23 3.83 -18.14
CA LEU A 214 2.40 5.19 -17.60
C LEU A 214 3.55 5.31 -16.61
N LEU A 215 4.12 4.19 -16.14
CA LEU A 215 5.13 4.18 -15.09
C LEU A 215 6.52 4.60 -15.59
N TYR A 216 6.62 5.83 -16.08
CA TYR A 216 7.85 6.44 -16.55
C TYR A 216 8.72 6.88 -15.37
N ARG A 217 9.90 6.25 -15.24
CA ARG A 217 10.82 6.41 -14.09
C ARG A 217 11.13 7.89 -13.77
N PRO A 218 11.55 8.74 -14.73
CA PRO A 218 11.86 10.14 -14.41
C PRO A 218 10.68 10.96 -13.88
N SER A 219 9.45 10.64 -14.28
CA SER A 219 8.25 11.32 -13.73
C SER A 219 7.99 10.89 -12.28
N ILE A 220 8.06 9.58 -12.00
CA ILE A 220 7.79 9.03 -10.66
C ILE A 220 8.81 9.54 -9.64
N TYR A 221 10.10 9.48 -9.97
CA TYR A 221 11.19 9.80 -9.03
C TYR A 221 11.45 11.31 -8.88
N LYS A 222 10.77 12.15 -9.68
CA LYS A 222 10.69 13.61 -9.44
C LYS A 222 9.53 13.99 -8.53
N GLY A 223 8.67 13.04 -8.16
CA GLY A 223 7.55 13.28 -7.25
C GLY A 223 8.00 13.68 -5.85
N TYR A 224 7.11 14.36 -5.12
CA TYR A 224 7.33 14.76 -3.73
C TYR A 224 7.22 13.58 -2.75
N TYR A 225 6.54 12.53 -3.19
CA TYR A 225 6.39 11.27 -2.48
C TYR A 225 6.22 10.16 -3.51
N HIS A 226 6.87 9.03 -3.28
CA HIS A 226 6.50 7.79 -3.94
C HIS A 226 6.69 6.58 -3.03
N SER A 227 5.77 5.63 -3.09
CA SER A 227 5.86 4.37 -2.36
C SER A 227 5.48 3.21 -3.26
N GLN A 228 6.44 2.30 -3.48
CA GLN A 228 6.22 1.00 -4.11
C GLN A 228 5.92 0.01 -3.00
N ARG A 229 4.77 -0.65 -3.05
CA ARG A 229 4.33 -1.61 -2.04
C ARG A 229 3.89 -2.91 -2.70
N LEU A 230 4.21 -4.00 -2.05
CA LEU A 230 3.86 -5.36 -2.44
C LEU A 230 3.30 -6.06 -1.21
N ARG A 231 2.02 -6.48 -1.28
CA ARG A 231 1.38 -7.28 -0.24
C ARG A 231 0.98 -8.64 -0.80
N LEU A 232 1.29 -9.67 -0.02
CA LEU A 232 0.99 -11.06 -0.31
C LEU A 232 0.03 -11.58 0.75
N LEU A 233 -1.04 -12.20 0.31
CA LEU A 233 -1.96 -12.93 1.16
C LEU A 233 -2.04 -14.37 0.64
N SER A 234 -1.72 -15.33 1.49
CA SER A 234 -1.76 -16.75 1.16
C SER A 234 -2.72 -17.46 2.09
N SER A 235 -3.59 -18.27 1.51
CA SER A 235 -4.53 -19.09 2.27
C SER A 235 -4.81 -20.39 1.54
N LYS A 236 -4.91 -21.48 2.30
CA LYS A 236 -5.25 -22.81 1.76
C LYS A 236 -6.60 -22.84 1.04
N SER A 237 -7.54 -21.96 1.42
CA SER A 237 -8.90 -21.91 0.85
C SER A 237 -9.09 -20.85 -0.24
N LYS A 238 -8.28 -19.79 -0.25
CA LYS A 238 -8.40 -18.68 -1.22
C LYS A 238 -7.25 -18.60 -2.23
N GLY A 239 -6.19 -19.37 -2.04
CA GLY A 239 -5.00 -19.33 -2.87
C GLY A 239 -4.07 -18.17 -2.49
N ILE A 240 -3.34 -17.66 -3.47
CA ILE A 240 -2.38 -16.56 -3.31
C ILE A 240 -2.95 -15.30 -3.98
N ILE A 241 -3.01 -14.21 -3.23
CA ILE A 241 -3.35 -12.88 -3.73
C ILE A 241 -2.11 -12.01 -3.57
N LEU A 242 -1.71 -11.38 -4.68
CA LEU A 242 -0.63 -10.41 -4.76
C LEU A 242 -1.23 -9.05 -5.11
N GLU A 243 -1.02 -8.09 -4.22
CA GLU A 243 -1.36 -6.68 -4.42
C GLU A 243 -0.07 -5.89 -4.62
N GLN A 244 0.01 -5.20 -5.74
CA GLN A 244 1.13 -4.34 -6.11
C GLN A 244 0.59 -2.92 -6.24
N THR A 245 1.06 -2.02 -5.37
CA THR A 245 0.65 -0.62 -5.39
C THR A 245 1.83 0.30 -5.60
N LEU A 246 1.63 1.35 -6.39
CA LEU A 246 2.57 2.47 -6.49
C LEU A 246 1.79 3.77 -6.24
N THR A 247 2.05 4.40 -5.11
CA THR A 247 1.46 5.70 -4.74
C THR A 247 2.47 6.79 -5.04
N VAL A 248 2.09 7.83 -5.77
CA VAL A 248 2.98 8.94 -6.16
C VAL A 248 2.26 10.27 -5.97
N VAL A 249 2.96 11.27 -5.44
CA VAL A 249 2.49 12.66 -5.40
C VAL A 249 3.34 13.50 -6.35
N LEU A 250 2.70 14.01 -7.40
CA LEU A 250 3.34 14.76 -8.48
C LEU A 250 2.87 16.22 -8.46
N GLN A 251 3.74 17.13 -8.87
CA GLN A 251 3.34 18.50 -9.15
C GLN A 251 3.22 18.68 -10.66
N PRO A 252 2.08 19.13 -11.19
CA PRO A 252 1.95 19.47 -12.60
C PRO A 252 2.91 20.60 -12.98
N ASN A 253 3.41 20.58 -14.22
CA ASN A 253 4.25 21.66 -14.73
C ASN A 253 3.37 22.89 -15.04
N SER A 254 3.36 23.87 -14.16
CA SER A 254 2.71 25.16 -14.39
C SER A 254 3.56 26.03 -15.31
N TYR A 255 3.38 25.94 -16.63
CA TYR A 255 4.02 26.88 -17.57
C TYR A 255 3.30 28.25 -17.66
N THR A 256 2.21 28.45 -16.93
CA THR A 256 1.45 29.70 -16.97
C THR A 256 1.45 30.44 -15.63
N SER A 257 2.16 31.57 -15.64
CA SER A 257 2.09 32.72 -14.73
C SER A 257 2.75 32.62 -13.36
N SER A 258 4.07 32.79 -13.37
CA SER A 258 4.74 33.67 -12.40
C SER A 258 4.11 35.07 -12.44
N LEU A 259 4.05 35.74 -11.27
CA LEU A 259 3.64 37.14 -11.02
C LEU A 259 2.18 37.36 -10.57
N LEU A 260 1.76 36.81 -9.44
CA LEU A 260 0.76 37.47 -8.58
C LEU A 260 1.13 37.30 -7.10
N SER A 261 0.99 38.40 -6.37
CA SER A 261 1.38 38.63 -4.99
C SER A 261 0.66 37.74 -3.97
N SER A 262 1.27 37.68 -2.80
CA SER A 262 1.09 36.79 -1.65
C SER A 262 -0.24 36.88 -0.87
N SER A 263 -1.40 36.95 -1.52
CA SER A 263 -2.67 36.89 -0.78
C SER A 263 -3.93 36.42 -1.53
N ASP A 264 -3.91 36.25 -2.86
CA ASP A 264 -5.08 35.73 -3.60
C ASP A 264 -4.96 34.24 -3.91
N ALA A 265 -6.08 33.52 -3.79
CA ALA A 265 -6.19 32.09 -4.08
C ALA A 265 -5.63 31.80 -5.49
N GLN A 266 -4.49 31.10 -5.55
CA GLN A 266 -3.86 30.76 -6.83
C GLN A 266 -4.67 29.68 -7.54
N LEU A 267 -4.84 29.84 -8.85
CA LEU A 267 -5.48 28.84 -9.70
C LEU A 267 -4.77 27.49 -9.56
N GLN A 268 -5.55 26.42 -9.39
CA GLN A 268 -5.04 25.06 -9.41
C GLN A 268 -4.45 24.75 -10.80
N PRO A 269 -3.28 24.10 -10.89
CA PRO A 269 -2.69 23.80 -12.18
C PRO A 269 -3.52 22.73 -12.89
N SER A 270 -3.96 23.02 -14.12
CA SER A 270 -4.56 22.02 -15.00
C SER A 270 -3.53 20.94 -15.33
N TRP A 271 -3.99 19.70 -15.48
CA TRP A 271 -3.12 18.57 -15.73
C TRP A 271 -3.83 17.47 -16.52
N SER A 272 -3.04 16.65 -17.20
CA SER A 272 -3.47 15.40 -17.82
C SER A 272 -2.44 14.29 -17.60
N LEU A 273 -2.80 13.04 -17.88
CA LEU A 273 -1.89 11.89 -17.76
C LEU A 273 -0.62 12.08 -18.58
N SER A 274 -0.75 12.56 -19.83
CA SER A 274 0.38 12.84 -20.72
C SER A 274 1.32 13.89 -20.14
N GLN A 275 0.79 14.91 -19.46
CA GLN A 275 1.59 15.95 -18.83
C GLN A 275 2.33 15.44 -17.58
N LEU A 276 1.65 14.64 -16.75
CA LEU A 276 2.19 14.09 -15.50
C LEU A 276 3.25 13.00 -15.76
N PHE A 277 2.93 12.04 -16.64
CA PHE A 277 3.73 10.84 -16.86
C PHE A 277 4.56 10.86 -18.15
N LYS A 278 4.45 11.92 -18.96
CA LYS A 278 5.11 12.04 -20.28
C LYS A 278 4.75 10.89 -21.24
N LYS A 279 3.57 10.30 -21.03
CA LYS A 279 3.03 9.18 -21.79
C LYS A 279 1.51 9.21 -21.80
N GLU A 280 0.94 8.76 -22.91
CA GLU A 280 -0.49 8.60 -23.10
C GLU A 280 -0.90 7.13 -22.99
N MET A 281 -2.17 6.87 -22.65
CA MET A 281 -2.69 5.50 -22.59
C MET A 281 -3.19 5.04 -23.96
N THR A 282 -2.42 4.18 -24.62
CA THR A 282 -2.70 3.67 -25.97
C THR A 282 -3.48 2.34 -25.99
N GLY A 283 -3.88 1.81 -24.84
CA GLY A 283 -4.72 0.60 -24.75
C GLY A 283 -4.57 -0.14 -23.42
N LYS A 284 -5.44 -1.14 -23.21
CA LYS A 284 -5.42 -2.00 -22.03
C LYS A 284 -4.35 -3.09 -22.08
N CYS A 285 -3.99 -3.65 -20.92
CA CYS A 285 -3.25 -4.91 -20.87
C CYS A 285 -4.16 -6.06 -21.34
N VAL A 286 -3.77 -6.78 -22.39
CA VAL A 286 -4.56 -7.90 -22.96
C VAL A 286 -4.78 -9.03 -21.96
N LEU A 287 -3.87 -9.18 -21.00
CA LEU A 287 -3.94 -10.18 -19.93
C LEU A 287 -4.76 -9.73 -18.71
N ALA A 288 -5.18 -8.47 -18.66
CA ALA A 288 -6.01 -7.95 -17.57
C ALA A 288 -7.49 -8.24 -17.83
N LYS A 289 -8.16 -8.76 -16.78
CA LYS A 289 -9.61 -8.93 -16.74
C LYS A 289 -10.34 -7.59 -16.77
N SER A 290 -9.76 -6.57 -16.14
CA SER A 290 -10.29 -5.21 -16.13
C SER A 290 -9.18 -4.17 -16.01
N SER A 291 -9.36 -3.06 -16.72
CA SER A 291 -8.45 -1.91 -16.71
C SER A 291 -9.27 -0.64 -16.54
N LYS A 292 -9.18 0.00 -15.37
CA LYS A 292 -10.01 1.16 -15.01
C LYS A 292 -9.18 2.32 -14.49
N ILE A 293 -9.53 3.54 -14.90
CA ILE A 293 -8.97 4.76 -14.32
C ILE A 293 -10.09 5.47 -13.57
N PHE A 294 -9.77 5.95 -12.38
CA PHE A 294 -10.68 6.68 -11.53
C PHE A 294 -10.11 8.07 -11.24
N LEU A 295 -10.94 9.10 -11.35
CA LEU A 295 -10.63 10.43 -10.86
C LEU A 295 -11.53 10.73 -9.66
N GLU A 296 -10.93 10.95 -8.50
CA GLU A 296 -11.65 11.26 -7.26
C GLU A 296 -11.63 12.76 -7.01
N LEU A 297 -12.82 13.33 -6.80
CA LEU A 297 -13.00 14.64 -6.18
C LEU A 297 -13.44 14.43 -4.74
N GLU A 298 -12.62 14.89 -3.80
CA GLU A 298 -12.90 14.69 -2.39
C GLU A 298 -13.99 15.62 -1.87
N ARG A 299 -14.61 15.21 -0.77
CA ARG A 299 -15.69 15.95 -0.11
C ARG A 299 -15.38 17.42 0.11
N GLY A 300 -14.20 17.74 0.67
CA GLY A 300 -13.84 19.14 0.99
C GLY A 300 -13.80 20.04 -0.25
N LEU A 301 -13.49 19.48 -1.43
CA LEU A 301 -13.58 20.19 -2.70
C LEU A 301 -15.03 20.33 -3.17
N LEU A 302 -15.82 19.25 -3.11
CA LEU A 302 -17.21 19.26 -3.57
C LEU A 302 -18.11 20.17 -2.73
N GLU A 303 -17.89 20.27 -1.43
CA GLU A 303 -18.61 21.21 -0.54
C GLU A 303 -18.46 22.68 -0.99
N LYS A 304 -17.39 23.03 -1.71
CA LYS A 304 -17.20 24.39 -2.26
C LYS A 304 -17.93 24.62 -3.59
N ILE A 305 -18.43 23.56 -4.23
CA ILE A 305 -18.97 23.59 -5.60
C ILE A 305 -20.50 23.41 -5.60
N VAL A 306 -21.06 22.76 -4.57
CA VAL A 306 -22.48 22.38 -4.45
C VAL A 306 -23.47 23.56 -4.53
N GLU A 307 -23.02 24.82 -4.45
CA GLU A 307 -23.89 25.99 -4.64
C GLU A 307 -24.34 26.20 -6.11
N ILE A 308 -23.80 25.47 -7.09
CA ILE A 308 -24.04 25.74 -8.52
C ILE A 308 -24.64 24.52 -9.25
N ARG A 309 -25.79 24.74 -9.92
CA ARG A 309 -26.52 23.75 -10.74
C ARG A 309 -25.85 23.56 -12.12
N ASP A 310 -24.65 23.00 -12.15
CA ASP A 310 -23.96 22.61 -13.39
C ASP A 310 -23.83 21.08 -13.49
N ASP A 311 -23.50 20.58 -14.69
CA ASP A 311 -23.15 19.17 -14.90
C ASP A 311 -21.99 18.76 -13.98
N SER A 312 -22.06 17.55 -13.40
CA SER A 312 -21.12 17.12 -12.34
C SER A 312 -19.65 17.12 -12.77
N TRP A 313 -19.37 16.82 -14.04
CA TRP A 313 -18.04 16.67 -14.61
C TRP A 313 -17.54 17.89 -15.40
N SER A 314 -18.39 18.90 -15.62
CA SER A 314 -18.08 20.13 -16.36
C SER A 314 -18.89 21.27 -15.78
N ASN A 315 -18.24 22.17 -15.04
CA ASN A 315 -18.89 23.30 -14.38
C ASN A 315 -18.07 24.58 -14.52
N SER A 316 -18.54 25.65 -13.89
CA SER A 316 -17.85 26.95 -13.84
C SER A 316 -16.44 26.90 -13.24
N PHE A 317 -16.11 25.93 -12.38
CA PHE A 317 -14.81 25.79 -11.74
C PHE A 317 -13.82 24.89 -12.48
N PHE A 318 -14.28 23.78 -13.08
CA PHE A 318 -13.42 22.84 -13.78
C PHE A 318 -14.15 22.07 -14.89
N ASP A 319 -13.37 21.54 -15.82
CA ASP A 319 -13.78 20.52 -16.79
C ASP A 319 -12.94 19.26 -16.65
N LEU A 320 -13.60 18.10 -16.58
CA LEU A 320 -12.94 16.81 -16.75
C LEU A 320 -12.85 16.46 -18.23
N PHE A 321 -11.68 15.99 -18.66
CA PHE A 321 -11.45 15.57 -20.04
C PHE A 321 -10.73 14.22 -20.09
N PRO A 322 -11.12 13.28 -20.97
CA PRO A 322 -12.40 13.29 -21.72
C PRO A 322 -13.61 13.21 -20.77
N SER A 323 -14.83 13.20 -21.31
CA SER A 323 -16.03 12.98 -20.50
C SER A 323 -15.96 11.60 -19.82
N PRO A 324 -16.26 11.49 -18.52
CA PRO A 324 -16.22 10.22 -17.81
C PRO A 324 -17.28 9.25 -18.33
N ASP A 325 -16.98 7.95 -18.31
CA ASP A 325 -17.96 6.92 -18.69
C ASP A 325 -19.07 6.79 -17.64
N ARG A 326 -18.73 7.04 -16.38
CA ARG A 326 -19.65 6.92 -15.25
C ARG A 326 -19.21 7.77 -14.07
N GLU A 327 -20.17 8.40 -13.40
CA GLU A 327 -19.99 8.99 -12.07
C GLU A 327 -20.51 8.04 -10.99
N ILE A 328 -19.74 7.89 -9.91
CA ILE A 328 -20.08 7.09 -8.74
C ILE A 328 -19.96 7.98 -7.52
N LYS A 329 -21.11 8.35 -6.94
CA LYS A 329 -21.16 9.12 -5.69
C LYS A 329 -21.02 8.20 -4.50
N GLU A 330 -20.23 8.62 -3.52
CA GLU A 330 -20.17 7.95 -2.22
C GLU A 330 -21.55 7.98 -1.55
N LEU A 331 -21.93 6.86 -0.93
CA LEU A 331 -23.20 6.78 -0.20
C LEU A 331 -23.21 7.81 0.94
N GLU A 332 -24.28 8.58 1.04
CA GLU A 332 -24.45 9.55 2.12
C GLU A 332 -24.40 8.82 3.47
N ASN A 333 -23.52 9.29 4.36
CA ASN A 333 -23.59 8.91 5.77
C ASN A 333 -24.88 9.50 6.37
N SER A 334 -25.36 8.91 7.47
CA SER A 334 -26.60 9.29 8.20
C SER A 334 -26.74 10.77 8.61
N ASN A 335 -25.71 11.58 8.38
CA ASN A 335 -25.67 13.02 8.67
C ASN A 335 -25.95 13.91 7.43
N GLY A 336 -26.32 13.35 6.27
CA GLY A 336 -26.67 14.13 5.06
C GLY A 336 -25.51 14.94 4.46
N GLN A 337 -24.28 14.53 4.74
CA GLN A 337 -23.07 15.21 4.27
C GLN A 337 -22.70 14.76 2.85
N VAL A 338 -22.31 15.71 2.00
CA VAL A 338 -21.87 15.44 0.61
C VAL A 338 -20.65 14.52 0.63
N GLY A 339 -20.79 13.33 0.07
CA GLY A 339 -19.69 12.37 -0.06
C GLY A 339 -18.69 12.74 -1.14
N SER A 340 -17.61 11.97 -1.26
CA SER A 340 -16.70 12.06 -2.42
C SER A 340 -17.36 11.58 -3.71
N SER A 341 -16.96 12.13 -4.85
CA SER A 341 -17.38 11.65 -6.18
C SER A 341 -16.21 10.99 -6.89
N LEU A 342 -16.47 9.82 -7.48
CA LEU A 342 -15.51 9.05 -8.26
C LEU A 342 -15.97 8.97 -9.72
N TYR A 343 -15.13 9.42 -10.64
CA TYR A 343 -15.37 9.38 -12.08
C TYR A 343 -14.59 8.21 -12.70
N GLU A 344 -15.30 7.23 -13.25
CA GLU A 344 -14.74 6.04 -13.89
C GLU A 344 -14.51 6.27 -15.39
N TYR A 345 -13.33 5.84 -15.85
CA TYR A 345 -12.90 5.82 -17.24
C TYR A 345 -12.47 4.39 -17.62
N LYS A 346 -13.11 3.80 -18.62
CA LYS A 346 -12.80 2.47 -19.14
C LYS A 346 -11.69 2.56 -20.17
N VAL A 347 -10.64 1.78 -19.98
CA VAL A 347 -9.50 1.74 -20.90
C VAL A 347 -9.80 0.87 -22.13
N ASP A 348 -10.89 0.10 -22.15
CA ASP A 348 -11.26 -0.81 -23.24
C ASP A 348 -11.41 -0.10 -24.61
N ASN A 349 -11.80 1.17 -24.61
CA ASN A 349 -12.08 1.93 -25.82
C ASN A 349 -10.87 2.71 -26.38
N SER A 350 -9.70 2.66 -25.72
CA SER A 350 -8.51 3.37 -26.17
C SER A 350 -7.63 2.52 -27.08
N ASN A 351 -7.04 3.16 -28.08
CA ASN A 351 -6.08 2.56 -29.02
C ASN A 351 -5.01 3.60 -29.41
N GLU A 352 -4.04 3.21 -30.25
CA GLU A 352 -2.98 4.12 -30.71
C GLU A 352 -3.51 5.37 -31.46
N ASN A 353 -4.66 5.27 -32.13
CA ASN A 353 -5.26 6.39 -32.87
C ASN A 353 -6.14 7.30 -31.99
N LYS A 354 -6.59 6.78 -30.84
CA LYS A 354 -7.43 7.47 -29.86
C LYS A 354 -6.91 7.15 -28.46
N PRO A 355 -5.75 7.72 -28.07
CA PRO A 355 -5.23 7.55 -26.73
C PRO A 355 -6.17 8.16 -25.69
N LEU A 356 -6.19 7.57 -24.50
CA LEU A 356 -6.95 8.08 -23.36
C LEU A 356 -6.04 8.99 -22.52
N ASP A 357 -6.30 10.30 -22.54
CA ASP A 357 -5.58 11.27 -21.72
C ASP A 357 -6.53 11.90 -20.68
N VAL A 358 -6.65 11.25 -19.53
CA VAL A 358 -7.50 11.73 -18.42
C VAL A 358 -6.86 12.94 -17.76
N GLY A 359 -7.63 13.98 -17.55
CA GLY A 359 -7.17 15.22 -16.96
C GLY A 359 -8.30 16.10 -16.42
N ILE A 360 -7.89 17.17 -15.75
CA ILE A 360 -8.75 18.22 -15.24
C ILE A 360 -8.22 19.58 -15.68
N THR A 361 -9.13 20.41 -16.17
CA THR A 361 -8.86 21.79 -16.53
C THR A 361 -9.53 22.70 -15.53
N TRP A 362 -8.76 23.46 -14.76
CA TRP A 362 -9.29 24.42 -13.78
C TRP A 362 -9.55 25.77 -14.45
N LYS A 363 -10.73 26.34 -14.19
CA LYS A 363 -11.17 27.64 -14.71
C LYS A 363 -11.12 28.74 -13.65
N LEU A 364 -11.42 28.39 -12.40
CA LEU A 364 -11.48 29.32 -11.27
C LEU A 364 -10.64 28.81 -10.09
N PRO A 365 -10.06 29.71 -9.28
CA PRO A 365 -9.27 29.33 -8.13
C PRO A 365 -10.14 28.67 -7.05
N LEU A 366 -9.66 27.56 -6.51
CA LEU A 366 -10.33 26.80 -5.45
C LEU A 366 -9.33 26.43 -4.36
N VAL A 367 -9.76 26.62 -3.11
CA VAL A 367 -9.03 26.26 -1.90
C VAL A 367 -9.95 25.39 -1.04
N TRP A 368 -9.44 24.22 -0.67
CA TRP A 368 -10.13 23.26 0.18
C TRP A 368 -9.13 22.59 1.12
N SER A 369 -9.63 21.78 2.06
CA SER A 369 -8.82 20.94 2.93
C SER A 369 -9.10 19.46 2.69
N SER A 370 -8.05 18.66 2.81
CA SER A 370 -8.16 17.19 2.80
C SER A 370 -8.77 16.71 4.11
N VAL A 371 -9.35 15.51 4.11
CA VAL A 371 -9.87 14.90 5.35
C VAL A 371 -8.71 14.51 6.26
N HIS A 372 -8.67 15.07 7.47
CA HIS A 372 -7.61 14.83 8.44
C HIS A 372 -7.93 13.64 9.36
N ALA A 373 -6.89 12.92 9.78
CA ALA A 373 -6.98 12.03 10.95
C ALA A 373 -7.42 12.83 12.18
N PRO A 374 -8.09 12.23 13.18
CA PRO A 374 -8.51 12.94 14.41
C PRO A 374 -7.35 13.59 15.17
N PHE A 375 -6.16 13.02 15.05
CA PHE A 375 -4.95 13.49 15.71
C PHE A 375 -3.80 13.49 14.71
N GLN A 376 -3.06 14.59 14.69
CA GLN A 376 -1.77 14.68 14.03
C GLN A 376 -0.71 14.13 14.98
N ALA A 377 -0.05 13.05 14.55
CA ALA A 377 1.06 12.47 15.28
C ALA A 377 2.40 13.01 14.79
N SER A 378 3.27 13.40 15.71
CA SER A 378 4.64 13.79 15.43
C SER A 378 5.59 13.11 16.41
N ARG A 379 6.77 12.72 15.92
CA ARG A 379 7.85 12.20 16.76
C ARG A 379 9.07 13.09 16.61
N PHE A 380 9.66 13.49 17.74
CA PHE A 380 10.86 14.31 17.77
C PHE A 380 11.77 13.89 18.93
N LEU A 381 13.05 14.27 18.80
CA LEU A 381 14.03 14.11 19.86
C LEU A 381 14.03 15.38 20.73
N MET A 382 14.11 15.20 22.04
CA MET A 382 14.26 16.25 23.04
C MET A 382 15.64 16.14 23.70
N GLY A 383 16.15 17.27 24.18
CA GLY A 383 17.46 17.37 24.84
C GLY A 383 18.56 17.89 23.92
N SER A 384 19.73 18.13 24.51
CA SER A 384 20.92 18.65 23.85
C SER A 384 22.07 17.67 24.05
N GLY A 385 22.37 16.86 23.04
CA GLY A 385 23.48 15.89 23.09
C GLY A 385 23.28 14.72 22.13
N ASN A 386 24.39 14.09 21.74
CA ASN A 386 24.36 12.85 20.95
C ASN A 386 24.34 11.59 21.83
N GLU A 387 24.56 11.74 23.14
CA GLU A 387 24.65 10.62 24.09
C GLU A 387 23.36 10.44 24.88
N ARG A 388 22.82 11.51 25.49
CA ARG A 388 21.57 11.45 26.27
C ARG A 388 20.50 12.34 25.66
N GLY A 389 19.27 11.85 25.63
CA GLY A 389 18.13 12.62 25.16
C GLY A 389 16.83 11.95 25.52
N SER A 390 15.73 12.47 24.97
CA SER A 390 14.41 11.86 25.13
C SER A 390 13.73 11.72 23.77
N ILE A 391 12.99 10.65 23.57
CA ILE A 391 12.09 10.48 22.43
C ILE A 391 10.70 10.93 22.88
N ALA A 392 10.12 11.88 22.15
CA ALA A 392 8.75 12.33 22.38
C ALA A 392 7.86 11.98 21.18
N ILE A 393 6.67 11.48 21.49
CA ILE A 393 5.57 11.28 20.54
C ILE A 393 4.43 12.20 20.99
N SER A 394 4.10 13.17 20.14
CA SER A 394 3.04 14.15 20.40
C SER A 394 1.86 13.90 19.46
N LEU A 395 0.67 13.90 20.02
CA LEU A 395 -0.62 13.82 19.35
C LEU A 395 -1.31 15.17 19.52
N GLN A 396 -1.58 15.85 18.41
CA GLN A 396 -2.30 17.12 18.41
C GLN A 396 -3.67 16.93 17.78
N SER A 397 -4.73 17.36 18.45
CA SER A 397 -6.08 17.29 17.91
C SER A 397 -6.21 18.18 16.66
N THR A 398 -6.87 17.65 15.64
CA THR A 398 -7.26 18.40 14.43
C THR A 398 -8.61 19.10 14.59
N GLN A 399 -9.21 19.06 15.80
CA GLN A 399 -10.53 19.63 16.13
C GLN A 399 -11.68 19.09 15.26
N THR A 400 -11.50 17.94 14.62
CA THR A 400 -12.51 17.26 13.80
C THR A 400 -13.31 16.23 14.61
N HIS A 401 -13.48 16.48 15.92
CA HIS A 401 -14.06 15.50 16.84
C HIS A 401 -15.46 15.07 16.43
N ASP A 402 -16.32 16.01 16.02
CA ASP A 402 -17.70 15.74 15.58
C ASP A 402 -17.80 14.79 14.37
N GLN A 403 -16.72 14.63 13.60
CA GLN A 403 -16.68 13.73 12.44
C GLN A 403 -16.38 12.27 12.83
N TYR A 404 -15.69 12.05 13.94
CA TYR A 404 -15.20 10.73 14.37
C TYR A 404 -15.86 10.23 15.65
N PHE A 405 -16.26 11.16 16.50
CA PHE A 405 -16.76 10.93 17.85
C PHE A 405 -18.10 11.65 17.96
N GLY A 406 -19.11 10.95 18.48
CA GLY A 406 -20.44 11.51 18.69
C GLY A 406 -20.49 12.42 19.92
N ASP A 407 -21.35 12.10 20.87
CA ASP A 407 -21.42 12.84 22.13
C ASP A 407 -20.05 12.83 22.83
N LEU A 408 -19.53 14.02 23.14
CA LEU A 408 -18.21 14.23 23.72
C LEU A 408 -18.17 13.87 25.21
N ASN A 409 -19.34 13.73 25.86
CA ASN A 409 -19.45 13.35 27.26
C ASN A 409 -19.03 11.87 27.44
N ASP A 410 -18.02 11.64 28.29
CA ASP A 410 -17.42 10.32 28.58
C ASP A 410 -16.83 9.55 27.38
N CYS A 411 -16.54 10.25 26.29
CA CYS A 411 -15.89 9.65 25.12
C CYS A 411 -14.38 9.44 25.38
N THR A 412 -13.88 8.23 25.12
CA THR A 412 -12.46 7.89 25.15
C THR A 412 -11.99 7.33 23.81
N VAL A 413 -10.82 7.78 23.34
CA VAL A 413 -10.16 7.26 22.14
C VAL A 413 -9.01 6.33 22.54
N PRO A 414 -9.06 5.04 22.15
CA PRO A 414 -7.89 4.17 22.25
C PRO A 414 -6.85 4.56 21.19
N VAL A 415 -5.58 4.65 21.61
CA VAL A 415 -4.43 4.91 20.74
C VAL A 415 -3.38 3.84 21.02
N ILE A 416 -2.96 3.14 19.97
CA ILE A 416 -1.91 2.13 20.04
C ILE A 416 -0.65 2.72 19.43
N VAL A 417 0.46 2.69 20.18
CA VAL A 417 1.77 3.15 19.70
C VAL A 417 2.74 1.97 19.71
N LEU A 418 3.37 1.74 18.56
CA LEU A 418 4.52 0.86 18.41
C LEU A 418 5.75 1.72 18.10
N GLN A 419 6.76 1.64 18.94
CA GLN A 419 8.06 2.28 18.74
C GLN A 419 9.16 1.22 18.78
N VAL A 420 9.88 1.07 17.67
CA VAL A 420 11.06 0.21 17.56
C VAL A 420 12.31 1.09 17.57
N VAL A 421 13.27 0.77 18.42
CA VAL A 421 14.56 1.48 18.49
C VAL A 421 15.70 0.49 18.26
N PRO A 422 16.79 0.90 17.59
CA PRO A 422 17.97 0.05 17.44
C PRO A 422 18.56 -0.37 18.78
N TRP A 423 19.35 -1.44 18.77
CA TRP A 423 20.04 -1.95 19.97
C TRP A 423 20.92 -0.91 20.67
N TYR A 424 21.52 0.01 19.92
CA TYR A 424 22.37 1.07 20.46
C TYR A 424 21.58 2.24 21.05
N VAL A 425 20.25 2.21 21.05
CA VAL A 425 19.41 3.19 21.73
C VAL A 425 18.82 2.52 22.97
N LYS A 426 19.35 2.87 24.14
CA LYS A 426 18.97 2.31 25.43
C LYS A 426 17.87 3.17 26.04
N VAL A 427 16.61 2.76 25.84
CA VAL A 427 15.45 3.51 26.33
C VAL A 427 15.19 3.15 27.80
N TYR A 428 15.04 4.18 28.63
CA TYR A 428 14.67 4.06 30.03
C TYR A 428 13.16 4.02 30.18
N TYR A 429 12.54 2.85 30.00
CA TYR A 429 11.08 2.73 30.05
C TYR A 429 10.43 3.19 31.38
N HIS A 430 11.20 3.22 32.47
CA HIS A 430 10.76 3.74 33.77
C HIS A 430 10.63 5.27 33.82
N THR A 431 11.21 6.00 32.85
CA THR A 431 11.09 7.48 32.75
C THR A 431 9.89 7.90 31.90
N LEU A 432 9.00 6.97 31.56
CA LEU A 432 7.78 7.24 30.81
C LEU A 432 6.96 8.35 31.47
N GLN A 433 6.78 9.46 30.76
CA GLN A 433 5.90 10.54 31.17
C GLN A 433 4.83 10.74 30.11
N ILE A 434 3.59 10.91 30.59
CA ILE A 434 2.44 11.24 29.75
C ILE A 434 1.89 12.57 30.24
N SER A 435 1.73 13.51 29.32
CA SER A 435 1.03 14.77 29.58
C SER A 435 -0.16 14.89 28.64
N ILE A 436 -1.29 15.38 29.16
CA ILE A 436 -2.48 15.74 28.39
C ILE A 436 -2.73 17.22 28.64
N ASP A 437 -2.84 18.00 27.56
CA ASP A 437 -3.05 19.45 27.59
C ASP A 437 -2.06 20.19 28.51
N GLY A 438 -0.79 19.76 28.46
CA GLY A 438 0.30 20.31 29.25
C GLY A 438 0.33 19.86 30.73
N LYS A 439 -0.66 19.07 31.18
CA LYS A 439 -0.72 18.56 32.55
C LYS A 439 -0.22 17.12 32.61
N PRO A 440 0.76 16.80 33.48
CA PRO A 440 1.23 15.44 33.66
C PRO A 440 0.10 14.56 34.20
N GLN A 441 0.01 13.34 33.71
CA GLN A 441 -1.01 12.37 34.08
C GLN A 441 -0.40 11.20 34.85
N THR A 442 -1.21 10.59 35.72
CA THR A 442 -0.84 9.32 36.34
C THR A 442 -0.90 8.21 35.29
N LEU A 443 0.15 7.42 35.16
CA LEU A 443 0.25 6.39 34.12
C LEU A 443 -0.89 5.36 34.19
N SER A 444 -1.34 4.99 35.40
CA SER A 444 -2.43 4.02 35.61
C SER A 444 -3.79 4.48 35.06
N ASP A 445 -4.00 5.79 34.91
CA ASP A 445 -5.27 6.34 34.43
C ASP A 445 -5.36 6.33 32.90
N VAL A 446 -4.20 6.31 32.22
CA VAL A 446 -4.11 6.46 30.76
C VAL A 446 -3.67 5.17 30.07
N ILE A 447 -2.75 4.41 30.68
CA ILE A 447 -2.20 3.19 30.09
C ILE A 447 -3.14 2.02 30.37
N GLU A 448 -3.73 1.47 29.32
CA GLU A 448 -4.54 0.25 29.41
C GLU A 448 -3.66 -0.99 29.33
N LYS A 449 -2.67 -0.96 28.44
CA LYS A 449 -1.74 -2.09 28.23
C LYS A 449 -0.38 -1.58 27.80
N ILE A 450 0.67 -2.20 28.32
CA ILE A 450 2.05 -1.92 27.92
C ILE A 450 2.80 -3.24 27.79
N GLN A 451 3.60 -3.36 26.73
CA GLN A 451 4.54 -4.45 26.50
C GLN A 451 5.86 -3.82 26.06
N VAL A 452 6.94 -4.23 26.74
CA VAL A 452 8.28 -3.70 26.50
C VAL A 452 9.23 -4.87 26.28
N THR A 453 10.06 -4.74 25.27
CA THR A 453 11.26 -5.57 25.08
C THR A 453 12.44 -4.62 25.08
N PRO A 454 13.29 -4.59 26.13
CA PRO A 454 14.45 -3.72 26.15
C PRO A 454 15.46 -4.08 25.05
N SER A 455 16.21 -3.08 24.59
CA SER A 455 17.34 -3.31 23.68
C SER A 455 18.47 -4.05 24.39
N GLU A 456 19.11 -4.96 23.67
CA GLU A 456 20.31 -5.68 24.13
C GLU A 456 21.46 -5.43 23.16
N ASP A 457 22.63 -5.07 23.70
CA ASP A 457 23.79 -4.66 22.92
C ASP A 457 24.17 -5.71 21.87
N LYS A 458 24.08 -5.33 20.59
CA LYS A 458 24.37 -6.18 19.41
C LYS A 458 23.54 -7.47 19.31
N LEU A 459 22.45 -7.59 20.07
CA LEU A 459 21.59 -8.76 20.07
C LEU A 459 20.18 -8.42 19.58
N LEU A 460 19.51 -7.46 20.21
CA LEU A 460 18.08 -7.21 19.99
C LEU A 460 17.75 -5.71 19.96
N PRO A 461 16.88 -5.24 19.05
CA PRO A 461 16.33 -3.90 19.11
C PRO A 461 15.35 -3.77 20.28
N GLY A 462 15.19 -2.55 20.77
CA GLY A 462 14.17 -2.24 21.77
C GLY A 462 12.80 -2.05 21.13
N THR A 463 11.74 -2.54 21.78
CA THR A 463 10.36 -2.33 21.34
C THR A 463 9.47 -1.87 22.47
N LEU A 464 8.65 -0.85 22.19
CA LEU A 464 7.54 -0.41 23.03
C LEU A 464 6.23 -0.61 22.29
N GLU A 465 5.31 -1.35 22.88
CA GLU A 465 3.92 -1.46 22.46
C GLU A 465 3.05 -0.95 23.61
N ILE A 466 2.34 0.15 23.39
CA ILE A 466 1.54 0.81 24.44
C ILE A 466 0.16 1.17 23.90
N MET A 467 -0.87 0.85 24.70
CA MET A 467 -2.28 1.15 24.45
C MET A 467 -2.70 2.19 25.46
N LEU A 468 -3.05 3.37 24.94
CA LEU A 468 -3.38 4.56 25.68
C LEU A 468 -4.86 4.85 25.49
N ARG A 469 -5.55 5.27 26.55
CA ARG A 469 -6.92 5.78 26.47
C ARG A 469 -6.90 7.27 26.77
N PHE A 470 -7.19 8.06 25.75
CA PHE A 470 -7.27 9.51 25.88
C PHE A 470 -8.72 10.00 25.87
N PRO A 471 -9.05 11.08 26.59
CA PRO A 471 -10.34 11.75 26.44
C PRO A 471 -10.52 12.28 25.01
N CYS A 472 -11.71 12.15 24.43
CA CYS A 472 -12.00 12.69 23.10
C CYS A 472 -11.88 14.22 23.05
N SER A 473 -12.01 14.91 24.18
CA SER A 473 -11.85 16.37 24.30
C SER A 473 -10.40 16.86 24.36
N MET A 474 -9.41 15.96 24.35
CA MET A 474 -8.00 16.36 24.44
C MET A 474 -7.59 17.23 23.24
N LEU A 475 -6.86 18.32 23.51
CA LEU A 475 -6.26 19.14 22.46
C LEU A 475 -4.86 18.65 22.09
N SER A 476 -4.12 18.15 23.08
CA SER A 476 -2.79 17.61 22.89
C SER A 476 -2.44 16.54 23.91
N ALA A 477 -1.70 15.53 23.49
CA ALA A 477 -1.06 14.57 24.39
C ALA A 477 0.40 14.38 23.98
N THR A 478 1.30 14.28 24.97
CA THR A 478 2.72 14.00 24.71
C THR A 478 3.19 12.86 25.60
N LEU A 479 3.77 11.86 24.94
CA LEU A 479 4.47 10.72 25.53
C LEU A 479 5.97 10.98 25.42
N SER A 480 6.71 10.97 26.53
CA SER A 480 8.18 11.13 26.51
C SER A 480 8.90 10.02 27.26
N LEU A 481 10.04 9.62 26.72
CA LEU A 481 10.92 8.59 27.27
C LEU A 481 12.38 9.00 27.11
N ASP A 482 13.15 8.92 28.19
CA ASP A 482 14.58 9.19 28.14
C ASP A 482 15.34 7.99 27.56
N PHE A 483 16.46 8.25 26.91
CA PHE A 483 17.34 7.23 26.38
C PHE A 483 18.81 7.66 26.44
N ASP A 484 19.69 6.67 26.47
CA ASP A 484 21.11 6.82 26.22
C ASP A 484 21.50 6.14 24.89
N LYS A 485 22.39 6.78 24.15
CA LYS A 485 23.00 6.23 22.94
C LYS A 485 24.25 5.46 23.32
N GLY A 486 24.31 4.20 22.93
CA GLY A 486 25.52 3.38 23.01
C GLY A 486 26.63 3.92 22.10
N PHE A 487 27.88 3.77 22.55
CA PHE A 487 29.04 4.02 21.71
C PHE A 487 29.14 2.93 20.65
N LEU A 488 29.01 3.35 19.38
CA LEU A 488 29.26 2.48 18.23
C LEU A 488 30.77 2.43 17.96
N HIS A 489 31.29 1.25 17.64
CA HIS A 489 32.62 1.11 17.08
C HIS A 489 32.67 1.68 15.65
N ILE A 490 33.87 1.99 15.16
CA ILE A 490 34.06 2.62 13.85
C ILE A 490 33.47 1.80 12.69
N ASP A 491 33.48 0.47 12.82
CA ASP A 491 32.92 -0.51 11.90
C ASP A 491 31.40 -0.68 12.01
N GLU A 492 30.78 -0.15 13.07
CA GLU A 492 29.34 -0.21 13.31
C GLU A 492 28.60 1.05 12.83
N TYR A 493 29.33 2.11 12.50
CA TYR A 493 28.71 3.29 11.91
C TYR A 493 28.21 2.98 10.50
N PRO A 494 26.98 3.40 10.14
CA PRO A 494 26.59 3.43 8.74
C PRO A 494 27.53 4.36 7.96
N PRO A 495 27.64 4.18 6.63
CA PRO A 495 28.43 5.09 5.80
C PRO A 495 27.91 6.52 6.02
N ASP A 496 28.80 7.40 6.50
CA ASP A 496 28.52 8.75 7.04
C ASP A 496 28.08 8.80 8.53
N ALA A 497 29.07 8.89 9.42
CA ALA A 497 28.89 9.01 10.86
C ALA A 497 28.32 10.37 11.31
N ASN A 498 28.33 11.40 10.46
CA ASN A 498 27.85 12.75 10.83
C ASN A 498 26.31 12.90 10.71
N GLN A 499 25.60 11.92 10.15
CA GLN A 499 24.16 12.02 9.88
C GLN A 499 23.22 11.71 11.07
N GLY A 500 23.74 11.22 12.20
CA GLY A 500 22.96 11.06 13.43
C GLY A 500 22.26 9.70 13.59
N PHE A 501 21.03 9.70 14.12
CA PHE A 501 20.29 8.52 14.58
C PHE A 501 19.43 7.86 13.51
N ASP A 502 19.52 6.54 13.37
CA ASP A 502 18.59 5.75 12.55
C ASP A 502 17.54 5.07 13.38
N ILE A 503 16.39 5.71 13.52
CA ILE A 503 15.27 5.14 14.26
C ILE A 503 14.10 4.94 13.30
N PRO A 504 13.65 3.69 13.08
CA PRO A 504 12.43 3.41 12.31
C PRO A 504 11.25 4.26 12.76
N SER A 505 10.37 4.63 11.82
CA SER A 505 9.16 5.38 12.15
C SER A 505 8.34 4.67 13.22
N ALA A 506 7.73 5.44 14.13
CA ALA A 506 6.73 4.92 15.04
C ALA A 506 5.43 4.64 14.26
N LEU A 507 4.70 3.60 14.64
CA LEU A 507 3.35 3.36 14.16
C LEU A 507 2.36 3.81 15.23
N VAL A 508 1.42 4.66 14.84
CA VAL A 508 0.29 5.09 15.67
C VAL A 508 -0.99 4.59 15.01
N THR A 509 -1.77 3.79 15.74
CA THR A 509 -3.02 3.21 15.24
C THR A 509 -4.19 3.64 16.10
N PHE A 510 -5.29 4.00 15.45
CA PHE A 510 -6.56 4.35 16.07
C PHE A 510 -7.58 3.23 15.78
N PRO A 511 -7.69 2.18 16.62
CA PRO A 511 -8.40 0.95 16.26
C PRO A 511 -9.91 1.12 16.02
N ASN A 512 -10.53 2.15 16.60
CA ASN A 512 -11.96 2.40 16.46
C ASN A 512 -12.31 3.34 15.30
N ILE A 513 -11.32 3.75 14.49
CA ILE A 513 -11.49 4.75 13.45
C ILE A 513 -11.26 4.09 12.11
N TYR A 514 -12.36 3.88 11.38
CA TYR A 514 -12.35 3.15 10.13
C TYR A 514 -12.33 4.11 8.94
N SER A 515 -11.22 4.12 8.21
CA SER A 515 -11.08 4.76 6.90
C SER A 515 -11.70 3.89 5.82
N SER A 516 -13.03 3.87 5.72
CA SER A 516 -13.68 3.13 4.64
C SER A 516 -14.71 3.95 3.92
N ARG A 517 -14.65 3.89 2.58
CA ARG A 517 -15.65 4.48 1.72
C ARG A 517 -16.55 3.41 1.13
N SER A 518 -17.82 3.75 1.05
CA SER A 518 -18.86 2.85 0.54
C SER A 518 -19.48 3.47 -0.70
N TYR A 519 -19.37 2.76 -1.81
CA TYR A 519 -19.97 3.17 -3.06
C TYR A 519 -21.04 2.14 -3.45
N PRO A 520 -22.11 2.56 -4.14
CA PRO A 520 -23.13 1.64 -4.63
C PRO A 520 -22.54 0.73 -5.73
N ASP A 521 -22.75 -0.59 -5.62
CA ASP A 521 -22.39 -1.55 -6.68
C ASP A 521 -23.50 -1.54 -7.75
N TYR A 522 -23.14 -1.30 -9.00
CA TYR A 522 -24.08 -1.44 -10.13
C TYR A 522 -23.49 -2.33 -11.24
N ASP A 523 -22.67 -3.32 -10.87
CA ASP A 523 -22.38 -4.41 -11.81
C ASP A 523 -23.65 -5.26 -11.95
N VAL A 524 -24.45 -4.96 -12.98
CA VAL A 524 -25.60 -5.76 -13.40
C VAL A 524 -25.07 -7.12 -13.89
N SER A 525 -25.11 -8.12 -13.03
CA SER A 525 -25.18 -9.51 -13.50
C SER A 525 -26.60 -9.74 -13.98
N ASP A 526 -26.72 -10.15 -15.23
CA ASP A 526 -27.96 -10.43 -15.96
C ASP A 526 -28.66 -11.70 -15.41
N ASP A 527 -29.06 -11.67 -14.13
CA ASP A 527 -29.90 -12.69 -13.52
C ASP A 527 -31.21 -12.04 -13.05
N SER A 528 -32.25 -12.28 -13.84
CA SER A 528 -33.53 -11.59 -13.86
C SER A 528 -34.45 -11.88 -12.67
N ARG A 529 -33.91 -12.18 -11.48
CA ARG A 529 -34.73 -12.58 -10.31
C ARG A 529 -34.44 -11.89 -8.98
N CYS A 530 -33.56 -10.90 -8.89
CA CYS A 530 -33.35 -10.19 -7.63
C CYS A 530 -32.90 -8.74 -7.85
N SER A 531 -33.82 -7.77 -7.68
CA SER A 531 -33.47 -6.34 -7.59
C SER A 531 -32.73 -6.07 -6.28
N THR A 532 -31.42 -6.34 -6.25
CA THR A 532 -30.59 -6.28 -5.04
C THR A 532 -29.68 -5.06 -5.11
N VAL A 533 -29.77 -4.17 -4.11
CA VAL A 533 -28.77 -3.11 -3.91
C VAL A 533 -27.53 -3.75 -3.28
N CYS A 534 -26.57 -4.19 -4.08
CA CYS A 534 -25.29 -4.68 -3.56
C CYS A 534 -24.40 -3.49 -3.17
N ARG A 535 -23.75 -3.58 -2.01
CA ARG A 535 -22.83 -2.53 -1.51
C ARG A 535 -21.40 -2.90 -1.88
N LYS A 536 -20.70 -1.99 -2.56
CA LYS A 536 -19.26 -2.12 -2.84
C LYS A 536 -18.49 -1.25 -1.87
N ARG A 537 -17.83 -1.87 -0.89
CA ARG A 537 -16.84 -1.14 -0.08
C ARG A 537 -15.59 -0.99 -0.95
N ILE A 538 -15.34 0.20 -1.47
CA ILE A 538 -14.06 0.50 -2.11
C ILE A 538 -13.10 0.89 -0.98
N SER A 539 -12.47 -0.12 -0.40
CA SER A 539 -11.16 0.10 0.20
C SER A 539 -10.17 -0.06 -0.94
N TYR A 540 -9.40 0.98 -1.27
CA TYR A 540 -8.32 0.89 -2.26
C TYR A 540 -7.35 -0.23 -1.83
N GLY A 541 -7.53 -1.45 -2.37
CA GLY A 541 -6.88 -2.69 -1.93
C GLY A 541 -7.75 -3.73 -1.17
N LEU A 542 -9.08 -3.65 -1.18
CA LEU A 542 -10.00 -4.72 -0.75
C LEU A 542 -11.42 -4.37 -1.20
N THR A 543 -11.84 -4.91 -2.35
CA THR A 543 -13.27 -4.93 -2.71
C THR A 543 -13.95 -6.04 -1.90
N LEU A 544 -14.57 -5.68 -0.77
CA LEU A 544 -15.49 -6.60 -0.09
C LEU A 544 -16.89 -6.32 -0.62
N LYS A 545 -17.44 -7.25 -1.41
CA LYS A 545 -18.85 -7.28 -1.77
C LYS A 545 -19.64 -7.86 -0.58
N TYR A 546 -20.55 -7.08 -0.03
CA TYR A 546 -21.59 -7.58 0.86
C TYR A 546 -22.93 -7.41 0.13
N CYS A 547 -23.56 -8.51 -0.25
CA CYS A 547 -24.96 -8.53 -0.66
C CYS A 547 -25.73 -9.16 0.50
N SER A 548 -26.61 -8.39 1.12
CA SER A 548 -27.57 -8.88 2.12
C SER A 548 -28.90 -9.10 1.40
N CYS A 549 -29.31 -10.36 1.25
CA CYS A 549 -30.68 -10.72 0.88
C CYS A 549 -31.59 -10.52 2.10
N LEU A 550 -32.68 -9.79 1.93
CA LEU A 550 -33.82 -9.82 2.87
C LEU A 550 -34.75 -10.96 2.48
#